data_AF-A0A816QUN7-F1
#
_entry.id   AF-A0A816QUN7-F1
#
_cell.length_a   1.000
_cell.length_b   1.000
_cell.length_c   1.000
_cell.angle_alpha   90.00
_cell.angle_beta   90.00
_cell.angle_gamma   90.00
#
_symmetry.space_group_name_H-M   'P 1'
#
loop_
_entity.id
_entity.type
_entity.pdbx_description
1 polymer ?
#
loop_
_entity_poly.entity_id
_entity_poly.type
_entity_poly.pdbx_seq_one_letter_code
_entity_poly.pdbx_strand_id
1 'polypeptide(L)'
;MLDLKPGQKVLDVGYGIGGGDFYMAENFDVEVVGIDLSVNIISFALEHSIGLKCSVEFEVADCTKKEYSDNTFDVIYSRDTILNIQLVLLFRTSGFANYIKQRGYDLHDVQTYGQMLKDAGFDEVIAEDRTDQFMKVLKGELDAVEKEKDEFISDFSKEDYEDIVGGWNSKLLMSSSGEQK
;
A
#
# COMPACT_ATOMS: atom_id res chain seq x y z
N MET A 1 -7.51 -10.00 9.70
CA MET A 1 -6.20 -10.67 9.50
C MET A 1 -6.40 -11.68 8.37
N LEU A 2 -5.47 -11.80 7.42
CA LEU A 2 -5.70 -12.43 6.10
C LEU A 2 -5.92 -13.97 6.12
N ASP A 3 -5.74 -14.62 7.27
CA ASP A 3 -5.86 -16.08 7.46
C ASP A 3 -5.11 -16.94 6.42
N LEU A 4 -3.91 -16.51 6.03
CA LEU A 4 -3.06 -17.17 5.04
C LEU A 4 -2.73 -18.61 5.45
N LYS A 5 -2.73 -19.52 4.46
CA LYS A 5 -2.41 -20.94 4.60
C LYS A 5 -1.19 -21.31 3.73
N PRO A 6 -0.34 -22.23 4.19
CA PRO A 6 0.77 -22.74 3.39
C PRO A 6 0.35 -23.20 1.99
N GLY A 7 1.15 -22.84 0.99
CA GLY A 7 0.93 -23.16 -0.42
C GLY A 7 -0.08 -22.27 -1.16
N GLN A 8 -0.70 -21.29 -0.50
CA GLN A 8 -1.53 -20.29 -1.19
C GLN A 8 -0.66 -19.35 -2.02
N LYS A 9 -1.26 -18.80 -3.08
CA LYS A 9 -0.66 -17.79 -3.94
C LYS A 9 -1.28 -16.41 -3.70
N VAL A 10 -0.44 -15.45 -3.38
CA VAL A 10 -0.80 -14.07 -3.07
C VAL A 10 -0.32 -13.13 -4.17
N LEU A 11 -1.20 -12.23 -4.64
CA LEU A 11 -0.81 -11.07 -5.44
C LEU A 11 -0.66 -9.86 -4.53
N ASP A 12 0.51 -9.24 -4.46
CA ASP A 12 0.69 -7.93 -3.86
C ASP A 12 0.67 -6.84 -4.94
N VAL A 13 -0.28 -5.91 -4.84
CA VAL A 13 -0.39 -4.74 -5.72
C VAL A 13 0.21 -3.53 -5.02
N GLY A 14 1.41 -3.17 -5.45
CA GLY A 14 2.24 -2.11 -4.88
C GLY A 14 3.17 -2.62 -3.78
N TYR A 15 3.95 -3.66 -4.08
CA TYR A 15 4.85 -4.33 -3.13
C TYR A 15 5.93 -3.42 -2.52
N GLY A 16 6.18 -2.26 -3.14
CA GLY A 16 7.17 -1.32 -2.65
C GLY A 16 8.57 -1.93 -2.58
N ILE A 17 9.21 -1.90 -1.40
CA ILE A 17 10.55 -2.49 -1.21
C ILE A 17 10.53 -3.99 -0.84
N GLY A 18 9.37 -4.64 -0.86
CA GLY A 18 9.23 -6.09 -0.68
C GLY A 18 8.99 -6.56 0.76
N GLY A 19 8.99 -5.65 1.75
CA GLY A 19 8.96 -6.03 3.17
C GLY A 19 7.72 -6.84 3.58
N GLY A 20 6.55 -6.52 3.03
CA GLY A 20 5.31 -7.26 3.26
C GLY A 20 5.34 -8.65 2.63
N ASP A 21 5.87 -8.75 1.42
CA ASP A 21 5.96 -10.00 0.65
C ASP A 21 6.87 -11.01 1.33
N PHE A 22 8.06 -10.58 1.75
CA PHE A 22 8.98 -11.44 2.49
C PHE A 22 8.36 -11.91 3.80
N TYR A 23 7.71 -11.00 4.54
CA TYR A 23 7.02 -11.37 5.77
C TYR A 23 5.94 -12.42 5.52
N MET A 24 5.11 -12.26 4.48
CA MET A 24 4.07 -13.23 4.13
C MET A 24 4.68 -14.59 3.76
N ALA A 25 5.63 -14.62 2.84
CA ALA A 25 6.24 -15.85 2.37
C ALA A 25 6.99 -16.61 3.48
N GLU A 26 7.75 -15.91 4.33
CA GLU A 26 8.54 -16.54 5.39
C GLU A 26 7.69 -17.06 6.56
N ASN A 27 6.65 -16.32 6.95
CA ASN A 27 5.88 -16.65 8.17
C ASN A 27 4.67 -17.55 7.89
N PHE A 28 4.19 -17.58 6.65
CA PHE A 28 2.97 -18.32 6.28
C PHE A 28 3.20 -19.37 5.18
N ASP A 29 4.41 -19.51 4.65
CA ASP A 29 4.77 -20.49 3.60
C ASP A 29 3.89 -20.35 2.35
N VAL A 30 3.63 -19.09 1.96
CA VAL A 30 2.87 -18.74 0.75
C VAL A 30 3.80 -18.32 -0.39
N GLU A 31 3.30 -18.43 -1.61
CA GLU A 31 3.94 -17.86 -2.80
C GLU A 31 3.43 -16.44 -3.01
N VAL A 32 4.31 -15.45 -3.15
CA VAL A 32 3.93 -14.06 -3.36
C VAL A 32 4.41 -13.58 -4.73
N VAL A 33 3.50 -12.99 -5.49
CA VAL A 33 3.80 -12.25 -6.72
C VAL A 33 3.50 -10.79 -6.47
N GLY A 34 4.54 -9.96 -6.46
CA GLY A 34 4.42 -8.52 -6.31
C GLY A 34 4.46 -7.80 -7.67
N ILE A 35 3.53 -6.88 -7.90
CA ILE A 35 3.62 -5.87 -8.97
C ILE A 35 3.74 -4.45 -8.42
N ASP A 36 4.58 -3.63 -9.05
CA ASP A 36 4.70 -2.20 -8.73
C ASP A 36 4.96 -1.40 -10.02
N LEU A 37 4.48 -0.16 -10.08
CA LEU A 37 4.70 0.71 -11.25
C LEU A 37 6.11 1.33 -11.24
N SER A 38 6.71 1.46 -10.05
CA SER A 38 7.98 2.15 -9.84
C SER A 38 9.17 1.29 -10.26
N VAL A 39 9.85 1.70 -11.34
CA VAL A 39 11.12 1.08 -11.76
C VAL A 39 12.22 1.27 -10.71
N ASN A 40 12.15 2.32 -9.89
CA ASN A 40 13.20 2.61 -8.91
C ASN A 40 13.19 1.65 -7.71
N ILE A 41 12.06 0.98 -7.45
CA ILE A 41 11.89 0.20 -6.23
C ILE A 41 12.25 -1.28 -6.42
N ILE A 42 12.17 -1.79 -7.65
CA ILE A 42 12.49 -3.18 -7.95
C ILE A 42 13.94 -3.53 -7.60
N SER A 43 14.89 -2.61 -7.77
CA SER A 43 16.29 -2.87 -7.40
C SER A 43 16.44 -3.17 -5.91
N PHE A 44 15.77 -2.40 -5.06
CA PHE A 44 15.79 -2.64 -3.61
C PHE A 44 15.10 -3.95 -3.24
N ALA A 45 13.93 -4.23 -3.83
CA ALA A 45 13.22 -5.48 -3.57
C ALA A 45 14.02 -6.71 -4.01
N LEU A 46 14.69 -6.65 -5.17
CA LEU A 46 15.57 -7.72 -5.64
C LEU A 46 16.86 -7.84 -4.83
N GLU A 47 17.45 -6.74 -4.36
CA GLU A 47 18.61 -6.79 -3.47
C GLU A 47 18.25 -7.46 -2.14
N HIS A 48 17.09 -7.14 -1.57
CA HIS A 48 16.60 -7.78 -0.35
C HIS A 48 16.24 -9.27 -0.52
N SER A 49 15.91 -9.72 -1.73
CA SER A 49 15.60 -11.14 -1.98
C SER A 49 16.84 -12.03 -2.07
N ILE A 50 18.04 -11.45 -2.20
CA ILE A 50 19.29 -12.21 -2.32
C ILE A 50 19.52 -13.06 -1.07
N GLY A 51 19.59 -14.37 -1.26
CA GLY A 51 19.88 -15.33 -0.20
C GLY A 51 18.67 -15.74 0.65
N LEU A 52 17.50 -15.13 0.42
CA LEU A 52 16.26 -15.58 1.03
C LEU A 52 15.79 -16.88 0.38
N LYS A 53 15.19 -17.75 1.19
CA LYS A 53 14.60 -19.04 0.74
C LYS A 53 13.08 -18.95 0.63
N CYS A 54 12.55 -17.75 0.41
CA CYS A 54 11.12 -17.50 0.31
C CYS A 54 10.69 -17.43 -1.16
N SER A 55 9.43 -17.80 -1.43
CA SER A 55 8.87 -17.83 -2.79
C SER A 55 8.25 -16.48 -3.12
N VAL A 56 9.08 -15.52 -3.53
CA VAL A 56 8.65 -14.17 -3.90
C VAL A 56 9.16 -13.80 -5.30
N GLU A 57 8.25 -13.31 -6.14
CA GLU A 57 8.54 -12.78 -7.48
C GLU A 57 8.12 -11.31 -7.56
N PHE A 58 8.99 -10.46 -8.12
CA PHE A 58 8.70 -9.03 -8.31
C PHE A 58 8.71 -8.66 -9.78
N GLU A 59 7.68 -7.94 -10.21
CA GLU A 59 7.53 -7.43 -11.58
C GLU A 59 7.23 -5.93 -11.58
N VAL A 60 7.86 -5.19 -12.49
CA VAL A 60 7.43 -3.82 -12.78
C VAL A 60 6.25 -3.87 -13.75
N ALA A 61 5.04 -3.56 -13.26
CA ALA A 61 3.82 -3.60 -14.05
C ALA A 61 2.78 -2.56 -13.62
N ASP A 62 2.03 -2.05 -14.59
CA ASP A 62 0.84 -1.24 -14.35
C ASP A 62 -0.35 -2.17 -14.03
N CYS A 63 -0.76 -2.19 -12.76
CA CYS A 63 -1.86 -3.04 -12.29
C CYS A 63 -3.20 -2.77 -13.00
N THR A 64 -3.37 -1.62 -13.65
CA THR A 64 -4.59 -1.30 -14.42
C THR A 64 -4.59 -1.92 -15.83
N LYS A 65 -3.46 -2.50 -16.25
CA LYS A 65 -3.25 -3.09 -17.58
C LYS A 65 -2.74 -4.53 -17.54
N LYS A 66 -2.14 -4.94 -16.43
CA LYS A 66 -1.64 -6.30 -16.26
C LYS A 66 -2.80 -7.28 -16.21
N GLU A 67 -2.78 -8.25 -17.11
CA GLU A 67 -3.77 -9.32 -17.15
C GLU A 67 -3.20 -10.58 -16.52
N TYR A 68 -4.04 -11.26 -15.75
CA TYR A 68 -3.79 -12.58 -15.19
C TYR A 68 -4.91 -13.53 -15.62
N SER A 69 -4.61 -14.82 -15.68
CA SER A 69 -5.67 -15.81 -15.90
C SER A 69 -6.65 -15.82 -14.72
N ASP A 70 -7.92 -16.07 -15.00
CA ASP A 70 -8.93 -16.22 -13.95
C ASP A 70 -8.49 -17.27 -12.92
N ASN A 71 -8.80 -17.02 -11.64
CA ASN A 71 -8.50 -17.93 -10.53
C ASN A 71 -7.00 -18.24 -10.35
N THR A 72 -6.11 -17.29 -10.66
CA THR A 72 -4.66 -17.45 -10.46
C THR A 72 -4.22 -17.29 -9.00
N PHE A 73 -4.88 -16.41 -8.25
CA PHE A 73 -4.48 -16.02 -6.90
C PHE A 73 -5.56 -16.39 -5.88
N ASP A 74 -5.13 -16.89 -4.72
CA ASP A 74 -6.01 -17.16 -3.58
C ASP A 74 -6.31 -15.87 -2.80
N VAL A 75 -5.34 -14.94 -2.75
CA VAL A 75 -5.45 -13.68 -2.03
C VAL A 75 -4.88 -12.54 -2.88
N ILE A 76 -5.57 -11.41 -2.91
CA ILE A 76 -5.05 -10.14 -3.42
C ILE A 76 -4.84 -9.21 -2.23
N TYR A 77 -3.62 -8.71 -2.10
CA TYR A 77 -3.18 -7.80 -1.06
C TYR A 77 -2.73 -6.47 -1.69
N SER A 78 -2.99 -5.37 -0.98
CA SER A 78 -2.43 -4.06 -1.33
C SER A 78 -2.42 -3.21 -0.07
N ARG A 79 -1.35 -2.44 0.12
CA ARG A 79 -1.16 -1.56 1.28
C ARG A 79 -0.78 -0.17 0.80
N ASP A 80 -1.62 0.82 1.12
CA ASP A 80 -1.36 2.24 0.87
C ASP A 80 -0.99 2.60 -0.60
N THR A 81 -1.28 1.70 -1.55
CA THR A 81 -1.03 1.88 -2.99
C THR A 81 -2.28 2.36 -3.72
N ILE A 82 -3.42 1.77 -3.36
CA ILE A 82 -4.71 1.94 -4.04
C ILE A 82 -5.17 3.41 -4.11
N LEU A 83 -4.76 4.26 -3.16
CA LEU A 83 -5.00 5.72 -3.18
C LEU A 83 -4.38 6.46 -4.40
N ASN A 84 -3.38 5.86 -5.04
CA ASN A 84 -2.76 6.35 -6.29
C ASN A 84 -3.48 5.83 -7.54
N ILE A 85 -4.38 4.86 -7.36
CA ILE A 85 -5.12 4.20 -8.43
C ILE A 85 -6.53 4.75 -8.39
N GLN A 86 -7.04 5.18 -9.54
CA GLN A 86 -8.44 5.58 -9.62
C GLN A 86 -9.29 4.31 -9.57
N LEU A 87 -9.81 3.91 -8.41
CA LEU A 87 -10.52 2.61 -8.27
C LEU A 87 -11.72 2.49 -9.19
N VAL A 88 -12.33 3.63 -9.56
CA VAL A 88 -13.40 3.69 -10.55
C VAL A 88 -12.98 3.03 -11.87
N LEU A 89 -11.68 3.01 -12.21
CA LEU A 89 -11.13 2.40 -13.41
C LEU A 89 -10.83 0.90 -13.27
N LEU A 90 -10.64 0.37 -12.06
CA LEU A 90 -10.43 -1.07 -11.87
C LEU A 90 -11.73 -1.87 -12.08
N PHE A 91 -12.89 -1.23 -11.86
CA PHE A 91 -14.17 -1.93 -11.81
C PHE A 91 -15.24 -1.46 -12.81
N ARG A 92 -15.08 -0.35 -13.56
CA ARG A 92 -16.05 0.07 -14.62
C ARG A 92 -15.40 0.77 -15.83
N THR A 93 -16.05 0.58 -17.00
CA THR A 93 -15.64 0.96 -18.36
C THR A 93 -15.36 2.44 -18.63
N SER A 94 -14.24 2.69 -19.34
CA SER A 94 -13.77 3.76 -20.27
C SER A 94 -14.30 5.22 -20.28
N GLY A 95 -15.38 5.60 -19.59
CA GLY A 95 -15.97 6.94 -19.71
C GLY A 95 -15.46 8.01 -18.73
N PHE A 96 -14.93 7.61 -17.57
CA PHE A 96 -14.73 8.52 -16.41
C PHE A 96 -13.26 8.92 -16.14
N ALA A 97 -12.30 8.31 -16.84
CA ALA A 97 -10.85 8.46 -16.61
C ALA A 97 -10.31 9.89 -16.79
N ASN A 98 -10.95 10.70 -17.64
CA ASN A 98 -10.45 12.05 -17.94
C ASN A 98 -10.75 13.07 -16.84
N TYR A 99 -11.71 12.82 -15.95
CA TYR A 99 -12.12 13.77 -14.91
C TYR A 99 -11.20 13.76 -13.68
N ILE A 100 -10.62 12.60 -13.32
CA ILE A 100 -9.86 12.42 -12.07
C ILE A 100 -8.35 12.70 -12.24
N LYS A 101 -7.84 12.75 -13.48
CA LYS A 101 -6.41 12.95 -13.80
C LYS A 101 -5.79 14.26 -13.26
N GLN A 102 -6.58 15.21 -12.75
CA GLN A 102 -6.13 16.52 -12.27
C GLN A 102 -5.78 16.62 -10.77
N ARG A 103 -6.08 15.61 -9.93
CA ARG A 103 -6.05 15.79 -8.45
C ARG A 103 -5.05 14.98 -7.64
N GLY A 104 -4.20 14.17 -8.25
CA GLY A 104 -3.04 13.52 -7.59
C GLY A 104 -3.36 12.37 -6.64
N TYR A 105 -4.55 12.31 -6.04
CA TYR A 105 -5.06 11.17 -5.26
C TYR A 105 -6.57 10.98 -5.48
N ASP A 106 -7.03 9.73 -5.53
CA ASP A 106 -8.46 9.38 -5.60
C ASP A 106 -8.96 9.00 -4.19
N LEU A 107 -9.25 10.01 -3.36
CA LEU A 107 -9.67 9.79 -1.97
C LEU A 107 -11.19 9.72 -1.89
N HIS A 108 -11.69 8.63 -1.29
CA HIS A 108 -13.10 8.40 -0.98
C HIS A 108 -13.23 8.06 0.49
N ASP A 109 -14.39 8.33 1.08
CA ASP A 109 -14.66 7.85 2.44
C ASP A 109 -14.74 6.31 2.49
N VAL A 110 -14.53 5.75 3.68
CA VAL A 110 -14.50 4.30 3.92
C VAL A 110 -15.77 3.57 3.41
N GLN A 111 -16.95 4.19 3.54
CA GLN A 111 -18.19 3.56 3.10
C GLN A 111 -18.29 3.54 1.59
N THR A 112 -17.89 4.62 0.93
CA THR A 112 -17.79 4.69 -0.53
C THR A 112 -16.82 3.62 -1.06
N TYR A 113 -15.66 3.44 -0.43
CA TYR A 113 -14.73 2.36 -0.79
C TYR A 113 -15.33 0.97 -0.65
N GLY A 114 -16.01 0.70 0.47
CA GLY A 114 -16.72 -0.56 0.67
C GLY A 114 -17.80 -0.80 -0.38
N GLN A 115 -18.52 0.24 -0.79
CA GLN A 115 -19.55 0.12 -1.82
C GLN A 115 -18.95 -0.18 -3.20
N MET A 116 -17.82 0.41 -3.57
CA MET A 116 -17.15 0.12 -4.84
C MET A 116 -16.76 -1.36 -4.95
N LEU A 117 -16.29 -1.97 -3.86
CA LEU A 117 -15.99 -3.41 -3.83
C LEU A 117 -17.26 -4.27 -3.97
N LYS A 118 -18.36 -3.89 -3.33
CA LYS A 118 -19.64 -4.61 -3.51
C LYS A 118 -20.14 -4.53 -4.95
N ASP A 119 -20.07 -3.34 -5.55
CA ASP A 119 -20.47 -3.11 -6.94
C ASP A 119 -19.60 -3.89 -7.94
N ALA A 120 -18.36 -4.21 -7.56
CA ALA A 120 -17.45 -5.07 -8.31
C ALA A 120 -17.77 -6.57 -8.19
N GLY A 121 -18.69 -6.96 -7.30
CA GLY A 121 -19.13 -8.34 -7.11
C GLY A 121 -18.49 -9.06 -5.92
N PHE A 122 -17.81 -8.35 -5.01
CA PHE A 122 -17.38 -8.95 -3.74
C PHE A 122 -18.57 -9.09 -2.78
N ASP A 123 -18.75 -10.28 -2.20
CA ASP A 123 -19.88 -10.57 -1.30
C ASP A 123 -19.65 -10.01 0.12
N GLU A 124 -18.66 -10.54 0.84
CA GLU A 124 -18.42 -10.24 2.27
C GLU A 124 -17.47 -9.04 2.46
N VAL A 125 -17.89 -7.86 1.98
CA VAL A 125 -17.07 -6.64 2.09
C VAL A 125 -17.11 -6.06 3.51
N ILE A 126 -15.94 -5.98 4.14
CA ILE A 126 -15.69 -5.32 5.42
C ILE A 126 -14.92 -4.01 5.15
N ALA A 127 -15.50 -2.88 5.53
CA ALA A 127 -14.88 -1.55 5.43
C ALA A 127 -14.81 -0.91 6.82
N GLU A 128 -13.59 -0.75 7.34
CA GLU A 128 -13.33 -0.27 8.70
C GLU A 128 -12.54 1.03 8.68
N ASP A 129 -13.03 2.06 9.37
CA ASP A 129 -12.27 3.26 9.65
C ASP A 129 -11.21 2.95 10.72
N ARG A 130 -9.94 3.00 10.33
CA ARG A 130 -8.79 2.75 11.20
C ARG A 130 -8.00 4.03 11.51
N THR A 131 -8.61 5.20 11.38
CA THR A 131 -7.97 6.51 11.63
C THR A 131 -7.39 6.61 13.03
N ASP A 132 -8.05 6.06 14.06
CA ASP A 132 -7.53 6.05 15.43
C ASP A 132 -6.24 5.22 15.56
N GLN A 133 -6.16 4.10 14.85
CA GLN A 133 -4.94 3.28 14.79
C GLN A 133 -3.85 4.04 14.02
N PHE A 134 -4.19 4.63 12.88
CA PHE A 134 -3.27 5.45 12.08
C PHE A 134 -2.67 6.60 12.88
N MET A 135 -3.48 7.37 13.62
CA MET A 135 -3.00 8.44 14.49
C MET A 135 -2.06 7.95 15.60
N LYS A 136 -2.28 6.74 16.14
CA LYS A 136 -1.38 6.15 17.14
C LYS A 136 -0.03 5.76 16.53
N VAL A 137 -0.04 5.17 15.34
CA VAL A 137 1.18 4.83 14.60
C VAL A 137 1.96 6.09 14.26
N LEU A 138 1.32 7.10 13.66
CA LEU A 138 1.95 8.37 13.32
C LEU A 138 2.58 9.07 14.53
N LYS A 139 1.92 9.06 15.69
CA LYS A 139 2.51 9.62 16.93
C LYS A 139 3.74 8.84 17.37
N GLY A 140 3.69 7.50 17.32
CA GLY A 140 4.83 6.67 17.67
C GLY A 140 6.01 6.86 16.71
N GLU A 141 5.75 6.99 15.41
CA GLU A 141 6.77 7.27 14.39
C GLU A 141 7.39 8.65 14.57
N LEU A 142 6.57 9.68 14.82
CA LEU A 142 7.03 11.04 15.11
C LEU A 142 7.91 11.07 16.38
N ASP A 143 7.45 10.44 17.46
CA ASP A 143 8.21 10.35 18.71
C ASP A 143 9.56 9.64 18.52
N ALA A 144 9.65 8.68 17.59
CA ALA A 144 10.90 7.98 17.29
C ALA A 144 11.88 8.88 16.51
N VAL A 145 11.41 9.51 15.42
CA VAL A 145 12.24 10.41 14.60
C VAL A 145 12.72 11.63 15.40
N GLU A 146 11.88 12.19 16.28
CA GLU A 146 12.29 13.32 17.12
C GLU A 146 13.37 12.93 18.16
N LYS A 147 13.37 11.70 18.67
CA LYS A 147 14.40 11.19 19.60
C LYS A 147 15.74 10.98 18.92
N GLU A 148 15.73 10.59 17.64
CA GLU A 148 16.91 10.26 16.84
C GLU A 148 17.26 11.38 15.85
N LYS A 149 16.81 12.61 16.12
CA LYS A 149 16.96 13.77 15.24
C LYS A 149 18.38 13.98 14.71
N ASP A 150 19.38 13.96 15.60
CA ASP A 150 20.76 14.28 15.21
C ASP A 150 21.35 13.18 14.31
N GLU A 151 20.97 11.92 14.52
CA GLU A 151 21.35 10.78 13.67
C GLU A 151 20.65 10.87 12.31
N PHE A 152 19.34 11.13 12.30
CA PHE A 152 18.58 11.32 11.06
C PHE A 152 19.15 12.44 10.20
N ILE A 153 19.47 13.60 10.78
CA ILE A 153 20.05 14.74 10.05
C ILE A 153 21.44 14.40 9.50
N SER A 154 22.20 13.56 10.21
CA SER A 154 23.51 13.10 9.76
C SER A 154 23.42 12.16 8.56
N ASP A 155 22.46 11.24 8.56
CA ASP A 155 22.28 10.25 7.50
C ASP A 155 21.58 10.81 6.25
N PHE A 156 20.70 11.80 6.46
CA PHE A 156 19.93 12.46 5.41
C PHE A 156 20.27 13.95 5.36
N SER A 157 19.35 14.82 5.79
CA SER A 157 19.57 16.25 5.88
C SER A 157 18.61 16.90 6.88
N LYS A 158 18.89 18.17 7.19
CA LYS A 158 17.98 18.99 8.00
C LYS A 158 16.65 19.27 7.28
N GLU A 159 16.69 19.44 5.96
CA GLU A 159 15.50 19.69 5.13
C GLU A 159 14.58 18.47 5.14
N ASP A 160 15.14 17.27 4.93
CA ASP A 160 14.37 16.02 4.99
C ASP A 160 13.71 15.81 6.36
N TYR A 161 14.42 16.13 7.44
CA TYR A 161 13.86 16.06 8.80
C TYR A 161 12.67 17.01 8.97
N GLU A 162 12.82 18.28 8.53
CA GLU A 162 11.77 19.29 8.64
C GLU A 162 10.54 18.93 7.79
N ASP A 163 10.75 18.35 6.61
CA ASP A 163 9.68 17.88 5.72
C ASP A 163 8.92 16.69 6.31
N ILE A 164 9.61 15.68 6.86
CA ILE A 164 8.99 14.51 7.48
C ILE A 164 8.17 14.92 8.71
N VAL A 165 8.78 15.67 9.64
CA VAL A 165 8.11 16.13 10.87
C VAL A 165 6.95 17.05 10.54
N GLY A 166 7.13 17.98 9.60
CA GLY A 166 6.06 18.87 9.14
C GLY A 166 4.90 18.09 8.53
N GLY A 167 5.19 17.15 7.63
CA GLY A 167 4.20 16.30 6.97
C GLY A 167 3.40 15.45 7.94
N TRP A 168 4.04 14.81 8.92
CA TRP A 168 3.34 14.02 9.95
C TRP A 168 2.48 14.87 10.88
N ASN A 169 2.95 16.05 11.29
CA ASN A 169 2.14 16.99 12.08
C ASN A 169 0.90 17.47 11.30
N SER A 170 1.04 17.77 10.02
CA SER A 170 -0.11 18.11 9.16
C SER A 170 -1.10 16.95 9.04
N LYS A 171 -0.63 15.71 8.86
CA LYS A 171 -1.50 14.52 8.82
C LYS A 171 -2.25 14.32 10.14
N LEU A 172 -1.58 14.47 11.29
CA LEU A 172 -2.22 14.39 12.60
C LEU A 172 -3.33 15.44 12.76
N LEU A 173 -3.08 16.67 12.31
CA LEU A 173 -4.09 17.73 12.33
C LEU A 173 -5.31 17.36 11.48
N MET A 174 -5.09 16.97 10.22
CA MET A 174 -6.16 16.62 9.27
C MET A 174 -6.96 15.38 9.72
N SER A 175 -6.31 14.36 10.27
CA SER A 175 -7.00 13.19 10.83
C SER A 175 -7.81 13.55 12.08
N SER A 176 -7.27 14.43 12.94
CA SER A 176 -8.00 14.88 14.14
C SER A 176 -9.19 15.79 13.84
N SER A 177 -9.14 16.56 12.74
CA SER A 177 -10.27 17.36 12.25
C SER A 177 -11.29 16.53 11.45
N GLY A 178 -10.93 15.29 11.11
CA GLY A 178 -11.77 14.37 10.35
C GLY A 178 -11.76 14.60 8.84
N GLU A 179 -10.81 15.40 8.34
CA GLU A 179 -10.58 15.65 6.91
C GLU A 179 -9.85 14.49 6.23
N GLN A 180 -9.03 13.76 6.98
CA GLN A 180 -8.34 12.56 6.52
C GLN A 180 -8.81 11.34 7.30
N LYS A 181 -9.59 10.47 6.64
CA LYS A 181 -10.16 9.23 7.15
C LYS A 181 -10.15 8.14 6.10
#